data_AF-A0A934EJ04-F1
#
_entry.id   AF-A0A934EJ04-F1
#
_cell.length_a   1.000
_cell.length_b   1.000
_cell.length_c   1.000
_cell.angle_alpha   90.00
_cell.angle_beta   90.00
_cell.angle_gamma   90.00
#
_symmetry.space_group_name_H-M   'P 1'
#
loop_
_entity.id
_entity.type
_entity.pdbx_description
1 polymer ?
#
loop_
_entity_poly.entity_id
_entity_poly.type
_entity_poly.pdbx_seq_one_letter_code
_entity_poly.pdbx_strand_id
1 'polypeptide(L)'
;KIHDFKFHDLRHTFASHLIMAGIDLSTVKELLGHKDIKMTMRYAHLAPSHKVKAVDILDNTLNETVPEQPTIQKLYNPTKKELAANA
;
A
#
# COMPACT_ATOMS: atom_id res chain seq x y z
N LYS A 1 -0.74 -37.03 -5.37
CA LYS A 1 -0.76 -36.74 -3.92
C LYS A 1 0.25 -35.63 -3.68
N ILE A 2 -0.06 -34.63 -2.84
CA ILE A 2 0.95 -33.66 -2.40
C ILE A 2 1.73 -34.34 -1.29
N HIS A 3 3.02 -34.56 -1.49
CA HIS A 3 3.82 -35.42 -0.62
C HIS A 3 4.51 -34.67 0.54
N ASP A 4 4.48 -33.32 0.53
CA ASP A 4 5.21 -32.47 1.48
C ASP A 4 4.36 -31.36 2.13
N PHE A 5 3.06 -31.56 2.29
CA PHE A 5 2.20 -30.55 2.94
C PHE A 5 2.50 -30.48 4.45
N LYS A 6 2.94 -29.31 4.91
CA LYS A 6 3.15 -29.03 6.34
C LYS A 6 2.09 -28.06 6.84
N PHE A 7 1.67 -28.22 8.10
CA PHE A 7 0.78 -27.25 8.76
C PHE A 7 1.32 -25.82 8.75
N HIS A 8 2.63 -25.64 8.59
CA HIS A 8 3.26 -24.34 8.46
C HIS A 8 2.89 -23.62 7.14
N ASP A 9 2.55 -24.36 6.08
CA ASP A 9 2.16 -23.80 4.78
C ASP A 9 0.81 -23.06 4.87
N LEU A 10 -0.07 -23.51 5.76
CA LEU A 10 -1.31 -22.79 6.07
C LEU A 10 -1.02 -21.44 6.74
N ARG A 11 -0.04 -21.40 7.66
CA ARG A 11 0.40 -20.14 8.28
C ARG A 11 1.01 -19.20 7.25
N HIS A 12 1.80 -19.72 6.31
CA HIS A 12 2.34 -18.96 5.20
C HIS A 12 1.25 -18.38 4.30
N THR A 13 0.26 -19.20 3.95
CA THR A 13 -0.88 -18.79 3.10
C THR A 13 -1.70 -17.71 3.79
N PHE A 14 -2.04 -17.92 5.07
CA PHE A 14 -2.79 -16.96 5.87
C PHE A 14 -2.07 -15.61 5.98
N ALA A 15 -0.78 -15.62 6.33
CA ALA A 15 0.01 -14.40 6.43
C ALA A 15 0.10 -13.66 5.09
N SER A 16 0.33 -14.37 4.00
CA SER A 16 0.46 -13.79 2.67
C SER A 16 -0.84 -13.10 2.24
N HIS A 17 -1.99 -13.74 2.47
CA HIS A 17 -3.29 -13.17 2.11
C HIS A 17 -3.62 -11.90 2.91
N LEU A 18 -3.33 -11.86 4.21
CA LEU A 18 -3.59 -10.67 5.03
C LEU A 18 -2.73 -9.48 4.59
N ILE A 19 -1.45 -9.72 4.32
CA ILE A 19 -0.54 -8.67 3.86
C ILE A 19 -0.96 -8.17 2.47
N MET A 20 -1.33 -9.07 1.56
CA MET A 20 -1.85 -8.68 0.24
C MET A 20 -3.16 -7.90 0.32
N ALA A 21 -4.02 -8.19 1.30
CA ALA A 21 -5.23 -7.42 1.58
C ALA A 21 -4.93 -6.02 2.14
N GLY A 22 -3.67 -5.72 2.47
CA GLY A 22 -3.22 -4.43 2.98
C GLY A 22 -3.34 -4.31 4.50
N ILE A 23 -3.36 -5.42 5.24
CA ILE A 23 -3.19 -5.38 6.69
C ILE A 23 -1.71 -5.18 7.03
N ASP A 24 -1.44 -4.43 8.09
CA ASP A 24 -0.08 -4.14 8.52
C ASP A 24 0.62 -5.36 9.14
N LEU A 25 1.95 -5.35 9.07
CA LEU A 25 2.81 -6.42 9.56
C LEU A 25 2.72 -6.62 11.09
N SER A 26 2.35 -5.59 11.85
CA SER A 26 2.24 -5.67 13.31
C SER A 26 1.00 -6.46 13.71
N THR A 27 -0.15 -6.13 13.11
CA THR A 27 -1.39 -6.86 13.30
C THR A 27 -1.26 -8.30 12.81
N VAL A 28 -0.62 -8.55 11.65
CA VAL A 28 -0.38 -9.92 11.19
C VAL A 28 0.52 -10.71 12.15
N LYS A 29 1.53 -10.08 12.76
CA LYS A 29 2.38 -10.72 13.79
C LYS A 29 1.55 -11.16 15.01
N GLU A 30 0.66 -10.30 15.48
CA GLU A 30 -0.21 -10.58 16.63
C GLU A 30 -1.19 -11.72 16.33
N LEU A 31 -1.84 -11.68 15.16
CA LEU A 31 -2.75 -12.73 14.71
C LEU A 31 -2.07 -14.10 14.56
N LEU A 32 -0.80 -14.12 14.16
CA LEU A 32 0.00 -15.35 14.03
C LEU A 32 0.62 -15.81 15.35
N GLY A 33 0.61 -14.98 16.40
CA GLY A 33 1.29 -15.22 17.66
C GLY A 33 2.81 -15.28 17.53
N HIS A 34 3.40 -14.54 16.58
CA HIS A 34 4.84 -14.51 16.38
C HIS A 34 5.53 -13.75 17.51
N LYS A 35 6.51 -14.38 18.18
CA LYS A 35 7.30 -13.75 19.25
C LYS A 35 8.11 -12.56 18.74
N ASP A 36 8.68 -12.68 17.54
CA ASP A 36 9.51 -11.67 16.90
C ASP A 36 8.89 -11.22 15.57
N ILE A 37 8.91 -9.91 15.31
CA ILE A 37 8.46 -9.34 14.04
C ILE A 37 9.31 -9.86 12.86
N LYS A 38 10.58 -10.23 13.10
CA LYS A 38 11.46 -10.81 12.07
C LYS A 38 10.83 -12.03 11.36
N MET A 39 10.01 -12.79 12.06
CA MET A 39 9.28 -13.93 11.47
C MET A 39 8.24 -13.47 10.44
N THR A 40 7.54 -12.38 10.73
CA THR A 40 6.52 -11.79 9.84
C THR A 40 7.15 -10.94 8.72
N MET A 41 8.35 -10.39 8.93
CA MET A 41 9.06 -9.60 7.91
C MET A 41 9.31 -10.37 6.59
N ARG A 42 9.29 -11.71 6.62
CA ARG A 42 9.33 -12.54 5.41
C ARG A 42 8.24 -12.15 4.40
N TYR A 43 7.08 -11.68 4.87
CA TYR A 43 5.94 -11.31 4.02
C TYR A 43 5.90 -9.84 3.63
N ALA A 44 6.81 -9.00 4.13
CA ALA A 44 6.77 -7.55 3.91
C ALA A 44 6.78 -7.15 2.42
N HIS A 45 7.36 -8.00 1.57
CA HIS A 45 7.40 -7.80 0.12
C HIS A 45 6.05 -7.99 -0.59
N LEU A 46 5.08 -8.67 0.06
CA LEU A 46 3.73 -8.87 -0.46
C LEU A 46 2.83 -7.67 -0.19
N ALA A 47 3.29 -6.73 0.64
CA ALA A 47 2.51 -5.58 1.03
C ALA A 47 2.23 -4.74 -0.23
N PRO A 48 0.97 -4.37 -0.51
CA PRO A 48 0.66 -3.43 -1.58
C PRO A 48 1.47 -2.14 -1.37
N SER A 49 1.63 -1.30 -2.38
CA SER A 49 2.35 -0.02 -2.26
C SER A 49 1.63 0.94 -1.30
N HIS A 50 1.73 0.68 0.01
CA HIS A 50 1.12 1.43 1.11
C HIS A 50 1.58 2.89 1.13
N LYS A 51 2.70 3.19 0.47
CA LYS A 51 3.21 4.54 0.27
C LYS A 51 2.19 5.43 -0.44
N VAL A 52 1.49 4.90 -1.45
CA VAL A 52 0.50 5.66 -2.21
C VAL A 52 -0.73 5.93 -1.34
N LYS A 53 -1.30 4.88 -0.73
CA LYS A 53 -2.46 5.02 0.18
C LYS A 53 -2.18 5.94 1.38
N ALA A 54 -0.99 5.89 1.97
CA ALA A 54 -0.63 6.75 3.09
C ALA A 54 -0.56 8.24 2.67
N VAL A 55 -0.07 8.51 1.46
CA VAL A 55 -0.07 9.86 0.89
C VAL A 55 -1.49 10.29 0.55
N ASP A 56 -2.31 9.41 -0.03
CA ASP A 56 -3.72 9.71 -0.35
C ASP A 56 -4.54 10.06 0.90
N ILE A 57 -4.32 9.36 2.02
CA ILE A 57 -5.01 9.66 3.29
C ILE A 57 -4.63 11.06 3.80
N LEU A 58 -3.34 11.41 3.72
CA LEU A 58 -2.89 12.74 4.11
C LEU A 58 -3.48 13.83 3.20
N ASP A 59 -3.46 13.60 1.87
CA ASP A 59 -4.01 14.53 0.89
C ASP A 59 -5.51 14.79 1.13
N ASN A 60 -6.30 13.74 1.33
CA ASN A 60 -7.73 13.85 1.63
C ASN A 60 -7.99 14.58 2.96
N THR A 61 -7.22 14.29 4.01
CA THR A 61 -7.38 14.94 5.32
C THR A 61 -7.09 16.44 5.25
N LEU A 62 -6.11 16.84 4.46
CA LEU A 62 -5.77 18.26 4.27
C LEU A 62 -6.81 18.97 3.39
N ASN A 63 -7.35 18.28 2.38
CA ASN A 63 -8.32 18.84 1.43
C ASN A 63 -9.72 19.04 2.02
N GLU A 64 -10.13 18.31 3.07
CA GLU A 64 -11.45 18.51 3.72
C GLU A 64 -11.56 19.81 4.55
N THR A 65 -10.46 20.55 4.75
CA THR A 65 -10.46 21.78 5.57
C THR A 65 -10.69 23.08 4.80
N VAL A 66 -10.95 23.04 3.49
CA VAL A 66 -11.15 24.25 2.68
C VAL A 66 -12.46 24.17 1.87
N PRO A 67 -13.48 25.00 2.17
CA PRO A 67 -14.57 25.21 1.23
C PRO A 67 -13.98 25.80 -0.05
N GLU A 68 -14.11 25.05 -1.15
CA GLU A 68 -13.69 25.33 -2.53
C GLU A 68 -12.71 26.50 -2.71
N GLN A 69 -11.43 26.18 -2.90
CA GLN A 69 -10.53 26.99 -3.71
C GLN A 69 -9.88 26.10 -4.78
N PRO A 70 -9.78 26.58 -6.03
CA PRO A 70 -9.39 25.76 -7.17
C PRO A 70 -7.97 25.20 -7.00
N THR A 71 -7.82 23.89 -7.07
CA THR A 71 -6.55 23.19 -6.81
C THR A 71 -5.49 23.49 -7.88
N ILE A 72 -4.26 23.71 -7.40
CA ILE A 72 -3.03 24.09 -8.13
C ILE A 72 -2.67 23.11 -9.27
N GLN A 73 -3.23 21.89 -9.29
CA GLN A 73 -2.99 20.88 -10.33
C GLN A 73 -3.38 21.35 -11.75
N LYS A 74 -4.32 22.30 -11.88
CA LYS A 74 -4.71 22.88 -13.18
C LYS A 74 -3.65 23.80 -13.80
N LEU A 75 -2.64 24.25 -13.06
CA LEU A 75 -1.60 25.18 -13.55
C LEU A 75 -0.29 24.49 -13.94
N TYR A 76 -0.04 23.25 -13.48
CA TYR A 76 1.26 22.58 -13.69
C TYR A 76 1.28 21.52 -14.80
N ASN A 77 0.19 21.31 -15.53
CA ASN A 77 0.22 20.50 -16.75
C ASN A 77 0.19 21.41 -17.97
N PRO A 78 1.33 21.98 -18.44
CA PRO A 78 1.43 22.35 -19.83
C PRO A 78 1.35 21.05 -20.62
N THR A 79 0.14 20.69 -21.05
CA THR A 79 -0.04 19.64 -22.04
C THR A 79 0.87 19.99 -23.21
N LYS A 80 1.70 19.02 -23.63
CA LYS A 80 2.78 19.13 -24.63
C LYS A 80 2.35 19.64 -26.03
N LYS A 81 1.12 20.13 -26.19
CA LYS A 81 0.54 20.57 -27.46
C LYS A 81 0.90 22.03 -27.82
N GLU A 82 1.30 22.87 -26.88
CA GLU A 82 1.65 24.29 -27.16
C GLU A 82 3.13 24.53 -27.53
N LEU A 83 4.04 23.58 -27.26
CA LEU A 83 5.47 23.73 -27.62
C LEU A 83 5.77 23.54 -29.12
N ALA A 84 4.80 23.09 -29.92
CA ALA A 84 4.97 22.91 -31.37
C ALA A 84 4.38 24.07 -32.21
N ALA A 85 3.77 25.07 -31.58
CA ALA A 85 3.12 26.18 -32.30
C ALA A 85 3.96 27.48 -32.36
N ASN A 86 5.12 27.51 -31.71
CA ASN A 86 6.00 28.69 -31.65
C ASN A 86 7.42 28.42 -32.20
N ALA A 87 7.56 27.47 -33.14
CA ALA A 87 8.78 27.24 -33.91
C ALA A 87 8.53 27.48 -35.40
#